data_AF-A0A8H2JGZ8-F1
#
_entry.id   AF-A0A8H2JGZ8-F1
#
_cell.length_a   1.000
_cell.length_b   1.000
_cell.length_c   1.000
_cell.angle_alpha   90.00
_cell.angle_beta   90.00
_cell.angle_gamma   90.00
#
_symmetry.space_group_name_H-M   'P 1'
#
loop_
_entity.id
_entity.type
_entity.pdbx_description
1 polymer ?
#
loop_
_entity_poly.entity_id
_entity_poly.type
_entity_poly.pdbx_seq_one_letter_code
_entity_poly.pdbx_strand_id
1 'polypeptide(L)'
;MVNNDYIEVNGPTSLAELVAAIDPSAPAPVGDDLVFELGGDVYATAQYDAVDADTWPYMVSIESRADDLLPVRTAAMRILAAVQGAGWQFRMTSDADDTLIIESALSR
;
A
#
# COMPACT_ATOMS: atom_id res chain seq x y z
N MET A 1 0.86 -15.74 12.95
CA MET A 1 1.76 -14.95 12.08
C MET A 1 0.83 -14.15 11.20
N VAL A 2 1.07 -12.85 11.05
CA VAL A 2 0.30 -12.03 10.11
C VAL A 2 1.08 -12.10 8.80
N ASN A 3 0.47 -12.63 7.74
CA ASN A 3 1.10 -12.73 6.43
C ASN A 3 0.64 -11.56 5.57
N ASN A 4 1.33 -10.44 5.70
CA ASN A 4 1.01 -9.23 4.96
C ASN A 4 2.25 -8.51 4.46
N ASP A 5 2.01 -7.76 3.38
CA ASP A 5 2.96 -6.79 2.85
C ASP A 5 2.43 -5.39 3.15
N TYR A 6 3.35 -4.48 3.43
CA TYR A 6 3.08 -3.07 3.67
C TYR A 6 3.81 -2.24 2.63
N ILE A 7 3.14 -1.21 2.12
CA ILE A 7 3.72 -0.23 1.21
C ILE A 7 3.49 1.14 1.82
N GLU A 8 4.58 1.80 2.18
CA GLU A 8 4.56 3.17 2.63
C GLU A 8 4.85 4.10 1.46
N VAL A 9 4.13 5.21 1.36
CA VAL A 9 4.10 6.05 0.17
C VAL A 9 4.25 7.52 0.56
N ASN A 10 5.14 8.22 -0.15
CA ASN A 10 5.32 9.66 -0.08
C ASN A 10 5.17 10.27 -1.49
N GLY A 11 4.32 11.29 -1.61
CA GLY A 11 4.03 11.95 -2.87
C GLY A 11 2.56 12.32 -3.09
N PRO A 12 1.57 11.46 -2.75
CA PRO A 12 0.16 11.83 -2.84
C PRO A 12 -0.14 13.06 -1.98
N THR A 13 -1.01 13.94 -2.46
CA THR A 13 -1.51 15.11 -1.71
C THR A 13 -2.67 14.75 -0.76
N SER A 14 -3.28 13.58 -0.94
CA SER A 14 -4.35 13.07 -0.09
C SER A 14 -4.46 11.54 -0.15
N LEU A 15 -5.11 10.93 0.86
CA LEU A 15 -5.45 9.51 0.85
C LEU A 15 -6.35 9.14 -0.34
N ALA A 16 -7.27 10.04 -0.73
CA ALA A 16 -8.15 9.83 -1.87
C ALA A 16 -7.37 9.78 -3.20
N GLU A 17 -6.33 10.60 -3.35
CA GLU A 17 -5.45 10.55 -4.52
C GLU A 17 -4.67 9.24 -4.58
N LEU A 18 -4.13 8.78 -3.45
CA LEU A 18 -3.45 7.49 -3.36
C LEU A 18 -4.38 6.34 -3.79
N VAL A 19 -5.57 6.25 -3.19
CA VAL A 19 -6.55 5.20 -3.49
C VAL A 19 -6.96 5.24 -4.96
N ALA A 20 -7.25 6.42 -5.51
CA ALA A 20 -7.65 6.56 -6.91
C ALA A 20 -6.54 6.15 -7.90
N ALA A 21 -5.26 6.32 -7.54
CA ALA A 21 -4.14 5.86 -8.35
C ALA A 21 -3.96 4.34 -8.30
N ILE A 22 -4.22 3.72 -7.15
CA ILE A 22 -4.10 2.27 -6.95
C ILE A 22 -5.25 1.52 -7.60
N ASP A 23 -6.48 1.93 -7.29
CA ASP A 23 -7.71 1.35 -7.80
C ASP A 23 -8.74 2.47 -8.06
N PRO A 24 -8.88 2.93 -9.31
CA PRO A 24 -9.85 3.96 -9.68
C PRO A 24 -11.31 3.57 -9.43
N SER A 25 -11.61 2.28 -9.20
CA SER A 25 -12.95 1.77 -8.91
C SER A 25 -13.27 1.69 -7.41
N ALA A 26 -12.26 1.84 -6.54
CA ALA A 26 -12.45 1.86 -5.10
C ALA A 26 -13.28 3.09 -4.68
N PRO A 27 -14.09 2.98 -3.62
CA PRO A 27 -14.79 4.13 -3.06
C PRO A 27 -13.78 5.17 -2.56
N ALA A 28 -14.19 6.45 -2.53
CA ALA A 28 -13.37 7.47 -1.90
C ALA A 28 -13.26 7.19 -0.39
N PRO A 29 -12.06 7.32 0.21
CA PRO A 29 -11.87 7.19 1.65
C PRO A 29 -12.71 8.21 2.41
N VAL A 30 -13.26 7.80 3.56
CA VAL A 30 -13.99 8.66 4.49
C VAL A 30 -13.25 8.69 5.81
N GLY A 31 -12.46 9.73 6.04
CA GLY A 31 -11.59 9.84 7.21
C GLY A 31 -10.14 9.49 6.87
N ASP A 32 -9.46 8.85 7.83
CA ASP A 32 -8.01 8.60 7.79
C ASP A 32 -7.66 7.20 7.24
N ASP A 33 -8.66 6.37 6.92
CA ASP A 33 -8.46 5.02 6.40
C ASP A 33 -9.56 4.58 5.42
N LEU A 34 -9.24 3.54 4.64
CA LEU A 34 -10.16 2.84 3.76
C LEU A 34 -9.71 1.39 3.54
N VAL A 35 -10.65 0.47 3.71
CA VAL A 35 -10.50 -0.93 3.27
C VAL A 35 -11.19 -1.12 1.91
N PHE A 36 -10.49 -1.73 0.95
CA PHE A 36 -11.02 -2.03 -0.38
C PHE A 36 -10.54 -3.39 -0.90
N GLU A 37 -11.35 -4.00 -1.77
CA GLU A 37 -11.13 -5.36 -2.27
C GLU A 37 -10.19 -5.34 -3.49
N LEU A 38 -9.17 -6.20 -3.51
CA LEU A 38 -8.25 -6.37 -4.65
C LEU A 38 -8.61 -7.60 -5.51
N GLY A 39 -9.65 -8.33 -5.11
CA GLY A 39 -10.18 -9.51 -5.77
C GLY A 39 -9.84 -10.82 -5.07
N GLY A 40 -10.74 -11.81 -5.20
CA GLY A 40 -10.63 -13.07 -4.48
C GLY A 40 -10.70 -12.87 -2.97
N ASP A 41 -9.75 -13.45 -2.24
CA ASP A 41 -9.65 -13.33 -0.78
C ASP A 41 -8.70 -12.20 -0.32
N VAL A 42 -8.20 -11.37 -1.25
CA VAL A 42 -7.22 -10.30 -0.96
C VAL A 42 -7.89 -8.93 -0.87
N TYR A 43 -7.53 -8.18 0.17
CA TYR A 43 -7.94 -6.80 0.38
C TYR A 43 -6.74 -5.93 0.75
N ALA A 44 -6.91 -4.61 0.62
CA ALA A 44 -5.97 -3.64 1.14
C ALA A 44 -6.65 -2.67 2.09
N THR A 45 -5.88 -2.21 3.06
CA THR A 45 -6.20 -1.08 3.92
C THR A 45 -5.24 0.05 3.56
N ALA A 46 -5.74 1.14 3.00
CA ALA A 46 -4.98 2.37 2.81
C ALA A 46 -5.31 3.34 3.94
N GLN A 47 -4.29 3.92 4.56
CA GLN A 47 -4.46 4.83 5.69
C GLN A 47 -3.44 5.97 5.68
N TYR A 48 -3.81 7.07 6.31
CA TYR A 48 -2.90 8.15 6.68
C TYR A 48 -2.13 7.75 7.95
N ASP A 49 -0.80 7.79 7.87
CA ASP A 49 0.05 7.53 9.03
C ASP A 49 0.43 8.84 9.72
N ALA A 50 -0.20 9.09 10.86
CA ALA A 50 0.06 10.29 11.65
C ALA A 50 1.42 10.27 12.38
N VAL A 51 2.06 9.11 12.54
CA VAL A 51 3.35 8.98 13.24
C VAL A 51 4.49 9.42 12.33
N ASP A 52 4.49 8.93 11.08
CA ASP A 52 5.52 9.23 10.08
C ASP A 52 5.04 10.23 9.01
N ALA A 53 4.03 11.05 9.33
CA ALA A 53 3.39 12.02 8.42
C ALA A 53 4.37 12.89 7.59
N ASP A 54 5.53 13.23 8.16
CA ASP A 54 6.53 14.08 7.49
C ASP A 54 7.41 13.31 6.48
N THR A 55 7.46 11.98 6.56
CA THR A 55 8.36 11.15 5.75
C THR A 55 7.62 10.09 4.92
N TRP A 56 6.61 9.45 5.48
CA TRP A 56 5.81 8.39 4.87
C TRP A 56 4.33 8.58 5.27
N PRO A 57 3.66 9.61 4.74
CA PRO A 57 2.33 10.00 5.21
C PRO A 57 1.23 8.98 4.96
N TYR A 58 1.45 8.00 4.08
CA TYR A 58 0.43 6.99 3.77
C TYR A 58 1.02 5.60 3.82
N MET A 59 0.23 4.66 4.33
CA MET A 59 0.54 3.24 4.34
C MET A 59 -0.59 2.45 3.69
N VAL A 60 -0.21 1.44 2.91
CA VAL A 60 -1.12 0.45 2.33
C VAL A 60 -0.72 -0.92 2.85
N SER A 61 -1.57 -1.52 3.68
CA SER A 61 -1.43 -2.90 4.15
C SER A 61 -2.21 -3.83 3.22
N ILE A 62 -1.60 -4.93 2.77
CA ILE A 62 -2.22 -5.92 1.90
C ILE A 62 -2.31 -7.25 2.63
N GLU A 63 -3.52 -7.81 2.72
CA GLU A 63 -3.82 -9.01 3.49
C GLU A 63 -4.68 -10.00 2.69
N SER A 64 -4.59 -11.28 3.06
CA SER A 64 -5.44 -12.34 2.53
C SER A 64 -6.28 -12.96 3.65
N ARG A 65 -7.58 -13.08 3.42
CA ARG A 65 -8.51 -13.78 4.34
C ARG A 65 -8.18 -15.27 4.49
N ALA A 66 -7.51 -15.84 3.48
CA ALA A 66 -7.07 -17.22 3.46
C ALA A 66 -5.66 -17.41 4.05
N ASP A 67 -5.02 -16.34 4.54
CA ASP A 67 -3.65 -16.36 5.07
C ASP A 67 -2.61 -16.86 4.04
N ASP A 68 -2.88 -16.63 2.75
CA ASP A 68 -2.00 -17.00 1.64
C ASP A 68 -1.15 -15.80 1.18
N LEU A 69 0.17 -15.94 1.28
CA LEU A 69 1.15 -14.89 0.98
C LEU A 69 1.35 -14.65 -0.52
N LEU A 70 1.20 -15.66 -1.37
CA LEU A 70 1.44 -15.50 -2.81
C LEU A 70 0.49 -14.49 -3.48
N PRO A 71 -0.84 -14.52 -3.24
CA PRO A 71 -1.74 -13.54 -3.80
C PRO A 71 -1.56 -12.16 -3.14
N VAL A 72 -1.16 -12.10 -1.86
CA VAL A 72 -0.75 -10.84 -1.18
C VAL A 72 0.42 -10.20 -1.93
N ARG A 73 1.52 -10.94 -2.12
CA ARG A 73 2.72 -10.44 -2.82
C ARG A 73 2.41 -10.02 -4.25
N THR A 74 1.58 -10.79 -4.95
CA THR A 74 1.14 -10.45 -6.31
C THR A 74 0.36 -9.13 -6.33
N ALA A 75 -0.54 -8.92 -5.37
CA ALA A 75 -1.32 -7.70 -5.25
C ALA A 75 -0.41 -6.51 -4.86
N ALA A 76 0.47 -6.68 -3.88
CA ALA A 76 1.41 -5.64 -3.45
C ALA A 76 2.30 -5.16 -4.60
N MET A 77 2.82 -6.07 -5.43
CA MET A 77 3.61 -5.69 -6.62
C MET A 77 2.81 -4.90 -7.66
N ARG A 78 1.49 -5.12 -7.78
CA ARG A 78 0.62 -4.32 -8.66
C ARG A 78 0.41 -2.92 -8.11
N ILE A 79 0.16 -2.80 -6.80
CA ILE A 79 0.05 -1.51 -6.11
C ILE A 79 1.34 -0.71 -6.26
N LEU A 80 2.48 -1.35 -6.04
CA LEU A 80 3.80 -0.74 -6.17
C LEU A 80 4.04 -0.23 -7.60
N ALA A 81 3.63 -0.97 -8.63
CA ALA A 81 3.71 -0.51 -10.01
C ALA A 81 2.82 0.72 -10.28
N ALA A 82 1.63 0.80 -9.67
CA ALA A 82 0.75 1.96 -9.78
C ALA A 82 1.34 3.19 -9.08
N VAL A 83 1.85 3.03 -7.86
CA VAL A 83 2.54 4.08 -7.09
C VAL A 83 3.78 4.59 -7.83
N GLN A 84 4.59 3.68 -8.38
CA GLN A 84 5.73 4.02 -9.21
C GLN A 84 5.31 4.76 -10.49
N GLY A 85 4.22 4.34 -11.13
CA GLY A 85 3.66 4.99 -12.31
C GLY A 85 3.16 6.42 -12.05
N ALA A 86 2.72 6.71 -10.83
CA ALA A 86 2.36 8.05 -10.37
C ALA A 86 3.59 8.94 -10.05
N GLY A 87 4.80 8.36 -10.04
CA GLY A 87 6.04 9.08 -9.76
C GLY A 87 6.28 9.35 -8.28
N TRP A 88 5.57 8.65 -7.39
CA TRP A 88 5.72 8.78 -5.94
C TRP A 88 6.86 7.91 -5.41
N GLN A 89 7.38 8.31 -4.25
CA GLN A 89 8.33 7.52 -3.49
C GLN A 89 7.60 6.45 -2.69
N PHE A 90 8.25 5.30 -2.53
CA PHE A 90 7.69 4.18 -1.77
C PHE A 90 8.78 3.34 -1.11
N ARG A 91 8.41 2.67 -0.02
CA ARG A 91 9.13 1.53 0.56
C ARG A 91 8.15 0.40 0.85
N MET A 92 8.58 -0.83 0.57
CA MET A 92 7.78 -2.04 0.76
C MET A 92 8.46 -2.98 1.73
N THR A 93 7.73 -3.35 2.78
CA THR A 93 8.16 -4.29 3.83
C THR A 93 7.21 -5.48 3.85
N SER A 94 7.72 -6.65 4.22
CA SER A 94 6.90 -7.86 4.47
C SER A 94 7.10 -8.30 5.91
N ASP A 95 6.00 -8.40 6.65
CA ASP A 95 6.02 -8.98 8.00
C ASP A 95 6.15 -10.50 7.95
N ALA A 96 5.72 -11.13 6.84
CA ALA A 96 5.92 -12.56 6.64
C ALA A 96 7.41 -12.92 6.51
N ASP A 97 8.19 -12.00 5.94
CA ASP A 97 9.63 -12.16 5.70
C ASP A 97 10.50 -11.37 6.70
N ASP A 98 9.89 -10.55 7.57
CA ASP A 98 10.57 -9.61 8.48
C ASP A 98 11.65 -8.76 7.77
N THR A 99 11.40 -8.36 6.52
CA THR A 99 12.41 -7.68 5.67
C THR A 99 11.84 -6.55 4.80
N LEU A 100 12.69 -5.53 4.57
CA LEU A 100 12.51 -4.56 3.49
C LEU A 100 12.75 -5.26 2.14
N ILE A 101 11.79 -5.15 1.24
CA ILE A 101 11.80 -5.84 -0.05
C ILE A 101 12.28 -4.91 -1.15
N ILE A 102 11.69 -3.72 -1.24
CA ILE A 102 11.98 -2.74 -2.31
C ILE A 102 11.82 -1.33 -1.74
N GLU A 103 12.70 -0.41 -2.15
CA GLU A 103 12.59 1.03 -1.90
C GLU A 103 12.85 1.79 -3.19
N SER A 104 12.06 2.84 -3.46
CA SER A 104 12.31 3.74 -4.60
C SER A 104 13.61 4.51 -4.37
N ALA A 105 14.49 4.58 -5.38
CA ALA A 105 15.71 5.35 -5.26
C ALA A 105 15.39 6.84 -5.05
N LEU A 106 15.83 7.41 -3.92
CA LEU A 106 15.81 8.86 -3.70
C LEU A 106 16.59 9.53 -4.84
N SER A 107 15.89 10.20 -5.75
CA SER A 107 16.55 11.07 -6.73
C SER A 107 17.19 12.22 -5.96
N ARG A 108 18.52 12.19 -5.83
CA ARG A 108 19.33 13.26 -5.23
C ARG A 108 19.36 14.51 -6.10
#